data_AF-A0A7G6VU07-F1
#
_entry.id   AF-A0A7G6VU07-F1
#
_cell.length_a   1.000
_cell.length_b   1.000
_cell.length_c   1.000
_cell.angle_alpha   90.00
_cell.angle_beta   90.00
_cell.angle_gamma   90.00
#
_symmetry.space_group_name_H-M   'P 1'
#
loop_
_entity.id
_entity.type
_entity.pdbx_description
1 polymer ?
#
loop_
_entity_poly.entity_id
_entity_poly.type
_entity_poly.pdbx_seq_one_letter_code
_entity_poly.pdbx_strand_id
1 'polypeptide(L)'
;MLAEKQALIRREVEEGTGAAICLEEDRSGVQTAIRLWFADLERSHSPIVTLRPTGLRRFEAKLTFGNFAANTIRQMRQASAEEVQLARALVASVASSADLKIGNGQTIDDWMIDNGSFTIIAEKRGIESRFDDDSVAETCRGDCQEFRVWAGIMGKKESHYVPTQRTCDPQ
;
A
#
# COMPACT_ATOMS: atom_id res chain seq x y z
N MET A 1 -17.29 -8.51 -7.18
CA MET A 1 -16.44 -7.37 -7.60
C MET A 1 -15.47 -7.01 -6.48
N LEU A 2 -14.30 -6.41 -6.77
CA LEU A 2 -13.33 -6.05 -5.72
C LEU A 2 -13.90 -5.05 -4.69
N ALA A 3 -14.76 -4.14 -5.15
CA ALA A 3 -15.50 -3.20 -4.32
C ALA A 3 -16.32 -3.85 -3.20
N GLU A 4 -16.84 -5.05 -3.43
CA GLU A 4 -17.66 -5.77 -2.44
C GLU A 4 -16.80 -6.42 -1.34
N LYS A 5 -15.48 -6.42 -1.51
CA LYS A 5 -14.53 -7.06 -0.59
C LYS A 5 -13.80 -6.05 0.31
N GLN A 6 -14.24 -4.80 0.37
CA GLN A 6 -13.60 -3.74 1.16
C GLN A 6 -13.44 -4.09 2.64
N ALA A 7 -14.43 -4.72 3.26
CA ALA A 7 -14.35 -5.11 4.67
C ALA A 7 -13.26 -6.19 4.90
N LEU A 8 -13.16 -7.16 3.99
CA LEU A 8 -12.12 -8.19 4.02
C LEU A 8 -10.73 -7.58 3.79
N ILE A 9 -10.58 -6.76 2.74
CA ILE A 9 -9.32 -6.08 2.42
C ILE A 9 -8.87 -5.21 3.61
N ARG A 10 -9.78 -4.41 4.19
CA ARG A 10 -9.48 -3.58 5.36
C ARG A 10 -8.92 -4.43 6.49
N ARG A 11 -9.67 -5.47 6.88
CA ARG A 11 -9.30 -6.33 8.01
C ARG A 11 -7.93 -6.94 7.83
N GLU A 12 -7.67 -7.56 6.68
CA GLU A 12 -6.39 -8.25 6.43
C GLU A 12 -5.21 -7.26 6.39
N VAL A 13 -5.42 -6.05 5.83
CA VAL A 13 -4.39 -5.01 5.80
C VAL A 13 -4.16 -4.42 7.19
N GLU A 14 -5.20 -4.18 7.99
CA GLU A 14 -5.09 -3.70 9.37
C GLU A 14 -4.42 -4.73 10.29
N GLU A 15 -4.84 -6.00 10.21
CA GLU A 15 -4.21 -7.12 10.94
C GLU A 15 -2.73 -7.28 10.54
N GLY A 16 -2.42 -7.06 9.27
CA GLY A 16 -1.04 -7.11 8.81
C GLY A 16 -0.20 -5.94 9.30
N THR A 17 -0.71 -4.72 9.13
CA THR A 17 0.07 -3.49 9.38
C THR A 17 0.10 -3.07 10.84
N GLY A 18 -0.85 -3.55 11.64
CA GLY A 18 -1.11 -3.02 12.98
C GLY A 18 -1.59 -1.55 12.97
N ALA A 19 -1.99 -1.02 11.81
CA ALA A 19 -2.42 0.36 11.63
C ALA A 19 -3.85 0.41 11.10
N ALA A 20 -4.62 1.41 11.51
CA ALA A 20 -5.96 1.64 10.98
C ALA A 20 -5.88 2.16 9.54
N ILE A 21 -6.75 1.64 8.66
CA ILE A 21 -6.71 1.92 7.22
C ILE A 21 -8.07 2.45 6.76
N CYS A 22 -8.08 3.58 6.07
CA CYS A 22 -9.26 4.01 5.30
C CYS A 22 -9.15 3.46 3.86
N LEU A 23 -10.31 3.20 3.23
CA LEU A 23 -10.40 2.76 1.83
C LEU A 23 -11.38 3.62 1.04
N GLU A 24 -11.13 3.76 -0.27
CA GLU A 24 -12.00 4.43 -1.24
C GLU A 24 -12.06 3.60 -2.53
N GLU A 25 -13.25 3.49 -3.12
CA GLU A 25 -13.39 2.95 -4.46
C GLU A 25 -12.91 3.94 -5.51
N ASP A 26 -12.03 3.48 -6.40
CA ASP A 26 -11.64 4.21 -7.58
C ASP A 26 -12.29 3.60 -8.83
N ARG A 27 -13.36 4.25 -9.27
CA ARG A 27 -14.14 3.89 -10.47
C ARG A 27 -13.69 4.63 -11.72
N SER A 28 -12.56 5.35 -11.68
CA SER A 28 -12.08 6.12 -12.83
C SER A 28 -11.53 5.25 -13.97
N GLY A 29 -11.18 3.99 -13.69
CA GLY A 29 -10.66 3.02 -14.66
C GLY A 29 -11.73 2.06 -15.21
N VAL A 30 -11.32 1.23 -16.18
CA VAL A 30 -12.16 0.18 -16.78
C VAL A 30 -12.64 -0.86 -15.75
N GLN A 31 -11.83 -1.11 -14.72
CA GLN A 31 -12.18 -1.96 -13.59
C GLN A 31 -12.06 -1.16 -12.30
N THR A 32 -13.01 -1.36 -11.38
CA THR A 32 -12.98 -0.70 -10.07
C THR A 32 -11.74 -1.11 -9.28
N ALA A 33 -10.95 -0.12 -8.91
CA ALA A 33 -9.81 -0.24 -8.04
C ALA A 33 -10.20 0.17 -6.60
N ILE A 34 -9.34 -0.17 -5.65
CA ILE A 34 -9.45 0.22 -4.25
C ILE A 34 -8.20 1.00 -3.88
N ARG A 35 -8.39 2.20 -3.35
CA ARG A 35 -7.31 3.00 -2.77
C ARG A 35 -7.31 2.80 -1.26
N LEU A 36 -6.12 2.67 -0.70
CA LEU A 36 -5.88 2.48 0.71
C LEU A 36 -4.88 3.53 1.20
N TRP A 37 -5.14 4.08 2.37
CA TRP A 37 -4.23 5.00 3.06
C TRP A 37 -4.43 4.88 4.58
N PHE A 38 -3.45 5.33 5.36
CA PHE A 38 -3.58 5.30 6.82
C PHE A 38 -4.65 6.25 7.30
N ALA A 39 -5.46 5.79 8.26
CA ALA A 39 -6.55 6.58 8.83
C ALA A 39 -6.07 7.77 9.67
N ASP A 40 -4.79 7.78 10.09
CA ASP A 40 -4.17 8.90 10.81
C ASP A 40 -3.64 10.01 9.87
N LEU A 41 -3.72 9.81 8.55
CA LEU A 41 -3.35 10.80 7.54
C LEU A 41 -4.52 11.10 6.60
N GLU A 42 -4.63 12.37 6.20
CA GLU A 42 -5.52 12.72 5.08
C GLU A 42 -5.03 12.06 3.79
N ARG A 43 -5.94 11.53 2.96
CA ARG A 43 -5.61 10.90 1.67
C ARG A 43 -4.65 11.74 0.82
N SER A 44 -4.86 13.06 0.78
CA SER A 44 -4.06 14.00 -0.01
C SER A 44 -2.63 14.21 0.51
N HIS A 45 -2.39 13.97 1.80
CA HIS A 45 -1.09 14.05 2.46
C HIS A 45 -0.46 12.66 2.64
N SER A 46 -1.20 11.61 2.34
CA SER A 46 -0.81 10.24 2.60
C SER A 46 -0.11 9.61 1.40
N PRO A 47 0.79 8.65 1.64
CA PRO A 47 1.03 7.58 0.68
C PRO A 47 -0.26 6.79 0.42
N ILE A 48 -0.52 6.51 -0.85
CA ILE A 48 -1.74 5.85 -1.31
C ILE A 48 -1.34 4.58 -2.05
N VAL A 49 -1.83 3.44 -1.59
CA VAL A 49 -1.74 2.19 -2.32
C VAL A 49 -3.03 2.00 -3.12
N THR A 50 -2.91 1.84 -4.42
CA THR A 50 -4.03 1.49 -5.30
C THR A 50 -3.93 0.01 -5.63
N LEU A 51 -4.85 -0.78 -5.08
CA LEU A 51 -5.05 -2.17 -5.46
C LEU A 51 -6.06 -2.22 -6.60
N ARG A 52 -5.62 -2.70 -7.76
CA ARG A 52 -6.50 -2.85 -8.92
C ARG A 52 -6.30 -4.20 -9.58
N PRO A 53 -7.37 -4.80 -10.08
CA PRO A 53 -7.22 -5.96 -10.94
C PRO A 53 -6.71 -5.54 -12.33
N THR A 54 -5.79 -6.34 -12.88
CA THR A 54 -5.23 -6.12 -14.22
C THR A 54 -5.40 -7.37 -15.09
N GLY A 55 -6.00 -7.21 -16.27
CA GLY A 55 -6.36 -8.36 -17.12
C GLY A 55 -7.34 -9.33 -16.42
N LEU A 56 -7.22 -10.63 -16.74
CA LEU A 56 -8.15 -11.67 -16.25
C LEU A 56 -7.67 -12.42 -15.00
N ARG A 57 -6.35 -12.54 -14.79
CA ARG A 57 -5.73 -13.37 -13.74
C ARG A 57 -4.59 -12.67 -13.00
N ARG A 58 -4.67 -11.33 -12.89
CA ARG A 58 -3.63 -10.52 -12.25
C ARG A 58 -4.21 -9.42 -11.38
N PHE A 59 -3.44 -9.04 -10.37
CA PHE A 59 -3.64 -7.86 -9.58
C PHE A 59 -2.38 -7.02 -9.60
N GLU A 60 -2.58 -5.70 -9.55
CA GLU A 60 -1.52 -4.71 -9.43
C GLU A 60 -1.77 -3.91 -8.14
N ALA A 61 -0.78 -3.89 -7.26
CA ALA A 61 -0.69 -2.94 -6.17
C ALA A 61 0.30 -1.84 -6.57
N LYS A 62 -0.17 -0.60 -6.58
CA LYS A 62 0.65 0.56 -6.94
C LYS A 62 0.72 1.55 -5.79
N LEU A 63 1.93 1.80 -5.29
CA LEU A 63 2.21 2.90 -4.36
C LEU A 63 2.36 4.21 -5.15
N THR A 64 1.66 5.23 -4.67
CA THR A 64 1.77 6.63 -5.11
C THR A 64 1.68 7.55 -3.90
N PHE A 65 1.86 8.84 -4.11
CA PHE A 65 1.66 9.86 -3.08
C PHE A 65 0.49 10.77 -3.42
N GLY A 66 -0.25 11.21 -2.40
CA GLY A 66 -1.23 12.27 -2.54
C GLY A 66 -0.59 13.59 -2.97
N ASN A 67 -1.39 14.47 -3.58
CA ASN A 67 -0.94 15.74 -4.16
C ASN A 67 -0.21 16.67 -3.17
N PHE A 68 -0.40 16.49 -1.87
CA PHE A 68 0.18 17.31 -0.80
C PHE A 68 1.06 16.50 0.17
N ALA A 69 1.56 15.33 -0.24
CA ALA A 69 2.38 14.45 0.60
C ALA A 69 3.85 14.91 0.78
N ALA A 70 4.21 16.13 0.40
CA ALA A 70 5.58 16.64 0.49
C ALA A 70 6.17 16.60 1.92
N ASN A 71 5.32 16.81 2.94
CA ASN A 71 5.73 16.69 4.34
C ASN A 71 6.00 15.24 4.73
N THR A 72 5.12 14.32 4.33
CA THR A 72 5.27 12.88 4.54
C THR A 72 6.54 12.35 3.88
N ILE A 73 6.84 12.77 2.65
CA ILE A 73 8.08 12.42 1.95
C ILE A 73 9.30 12.98 2.68
N ARG A 74 9.24 14.23 3.16
CA ARG A 74 10.32 14.80 3.98
C ARG A 74 10.59 13.99 5.25
N GLN A 75 9.54 13.53 5.92
CA GLN A 75 9.65 12.68 7.11
C GLN A 75 10.25 11.31 6.77
N MET A 76 9.79 10.67 5.70
CA MET A 76 10.36 9.40 5.22
C MET A 76 11.85 9.51 4.89
N ARG A 77 12.29 10.64 4.34
CA ARG A 77 13.71 10.91 4.05
C ARG A 77 14.58 11.11 5.30
N GLN A 78 13.97 11.32 6.46
CA GLN A 78 14.67 11.41 7.75
C GLN A 78 14.77 10.05 8.47
N ALA A 79 14.28 8.98 7.86
CA ALA A 79 14.44 7.62 8.37
C ALA A 79 15.92 7.25 8.52
N SER A 80 16.24 6.47 9.55
CA SER A 80 17.61 6.00 9.78
C SER A 80 18.03 4.98 8.72
N ALA A 81 19.33 4.71 8.63
CA ALA A 81 19.84 3.70 7.70
C ALA A 81 19.25 2.31 7.99
N GLU A 82 19.03 1.97 9.26
CA GLU A 82 18.40 0.71 9.68
C GLU A 82 16.94 0.63 9.24
N GLU A 83 16.18 1.71 9.40
CA GLU A 83 14.78 1.80 8.95
C GLU A 83 14.70 1.64 7.42
N VAL A 84 15.61 2.29 6.68
CA VAL A 84 15.71 2.17 5.22
C VAL A 84 16.17 0.77 4.77
N GLN A 85 17.05 0.11 5.52
CA GLN A 85 17.48 -1.26 5.20
C GLN A 85 16.35 -2.26 5.45
N LEU A 86 15.65 -2.13 6.57
CA LEU A 86 14.46 -2.94 6.85
C LEU A 86 13.40 -2.74 5.77
N ALA A 87 13.15 -1.49 5.37
CA ALA A 87 12.28 -1.12 4.27
C ALA A 87 12.62 -1.87 2.97
N ARG A 88 13.89 -1.81 2.57
CA ARG A 88 14.36 -2.44 1.34
C ARG A 88 14.30 -3.96 1.41
N ALA A 89 14.67 -4.57 2.54
CA ALA A 89 14.58 -6.02 2.74
C ALA A 89 13.13 -6.51 2.64
N LEU A 90 12.21 -5.76 3.21
CA LEU A 90 10.79 -6.04 3.15
C LEU A 90 10.25 -5.86 1.72
N VAL A 91 10.65 -4.83 0.97
CA VAL A 91 10.28 -4.72 -0.46
C VAL A 91 10.90 -5.85 -1.27
N ALA A 92 12.14 -6.24 -1.01
CA ALA A 92 12.80 -7.32 -1.71
C ALA A 92 12.13 -8.68 -1.46
N SER A 93 11.57 -8.93 -0.27
CA SER A 93 10.86 -10.19 0.00
C SER A 93 9.62 -10.35 -0.88
N VAL A 94 9.00 -9.24 -1.30
CA VAL A 94 7.86 -9.23 -2.20
C VAL A 94 8.21 -9.74 -3.60
N ALA A 95 9.46 -9.57 -4.04
CA ALA A 95 9.92 -10.06 -5.34
C ALA A 95 9.81 -11.60 -5.47
N SER A 96 9.65 -12.31 -4.35
CA SER A 96 9.46 -13.77 -4.36
C SER A 96 8.07 -14.21 -4.82
N SER A 97 7.05 -13.35 -4.71
CA SER A 97 5.65 -13.65 -5.04
C SER A 97 5.03 -12.74 -6.10
N ALA A 98 5.66 -11.59 -6.41
CA ALA A 98 5.17 -10.62 -7.38
C ALA A 98 6.28 -10.03 -8.28
N ASP A 99 5.90 -9.59 -9.48
CA ASP A 99 6.77 -8.81 -10.38
C ASP A 99 6.85 -7.37 -9.86
N LEU A 100 8.01 -6.97 -9.35
CA LEU A 100 8.25 -5.65 -8.79
C LEU A 100 8.87 -4.70 -9.81
N LYS A 101 8.36 -3.47 -9.83
CA LYS A 101 8.94 -2.35 -10.57
C LYS A 101 9.05 -1.14 -9.67
N ILE A 102 10.25 -0.60 -9.55
CA ILE A 102 10.49 0.67 -8.88
C ILE A 102 10.48 1.79 -9.92
N GLY A 103 9.76 2.86 -9.63
CA GLY A 103 9.66 4.03 -10.48
C GLY A 103 10.99 4.77 -10.62
N ASN A 104 11.01 5.72 -11.56
CA ASN A 104 12.17 6.59 -11.84
C ASN A 104 13.45 5.83 -12.25
N GLY A 105 13.33 4.59 -12.76
CA GLY A 105 14.48 3.79 -13.20
C GLY A 105 15.35 3.23 -12.06
N GLN A 106 14.85 3.26 -10.83
CA GLN A 106 15.55 2.74 -9.65
C GLN A 106 15.46 1.20 -9.58
N THR A 107 16.33 0.59 -8.77
CA THR A 107 16.39 -0.87 -8.59
C THR A 107 15.77 -1.30 -7.26
N ILE A 108 15.46 -2.60 -7.12
CA ILE A 108 14.88 -3.16 -5.89
C ILE A 108 15.87 -3.06 -4.72
N ASP A 109 17.16 -3.21 -4.99
CA ASP A 109 18.21 -3.18 -3.97
C ASP A 109 18.59 -1.76 -3.52
N ASP A 110 18.43 -0.77 -4.40
CA ASP A 110 18.86 0.60 -4.16
C ASP A 110 17.86 1.62 -4.68
N TRP A 111 16.76 1.77 -3.93
CA TRP A 111 15.76 2.80 -4.17
C TRP A 111 15.69 3.82 -3.05
N MET A 112 15.26 5.03 -3.40
CA MET A 112 15.06 6.16 -2.51
C MET A 112 13.78 6.92 -2.85
N ILE A 113 13.07 7.37 -1.81
CA ILE A 113 11.90 8.23 -1.93
C ILE A 113 12.38 9.68 -2.00
N ASP A 114 12.56 10.19 -3.21
CA ASP A 114 13.10 11.53 -3.46
C ASP A 114 11.99 12.60 -3.47
N ASN A 115 10.88 12.30 -4.15
CA ASN A 115 9.78 13.20 -4.40
C ASN A 115 8.45 12.43 -4.65
N GLY A 116 7.34 13.15 -4.87
CA GLY A 116 6.01 12.56 -5.01
C GLY A 116 5.78 11.73 -6.28
N SER A 117 6.71 11.76 -7.25
CA SER A 117 6.72 10.89 -8.43
C SER A 117 7.22 9.48 -8.12
N PHE A 118 7.81 9.26 -6.94
CA PHE A 118 8.24 7.95 -6.52
C PHE A 118 7.05 6.98 -6.52
N THR A 119 7.26 5.83 -7.14
CA THR A 119 6.25 4.80 -7.27
C THR A 119 6.88 3.44 -7.13
N ILE A 120 6.11 2.49 -6.59
CA ILE A 120 6.45 1.07 -6.64
C ILE A 120 5.21 0.35 -7.15
N ILE A 121 5.40 -0.59 -8.06
CA ILE A 121 4.34 -1.40 -8.65
C ILE A 121 4.69 -2.86 -8.37
N ALA A 122 3.78 -3.57 -7.72
CA ALA A 122 3.82 -5.01 -7.56
C ALA A 122 2.70 -5.63 -8.40
N GLU A 123 3.04 -6.52 -9.33
CA GLU A 123 2.07 -7.27 -10.13
C GLU A 123 2.10 -8.75 -9.76
N LYS A 124 1.01 -9.26 -9.16
CA LYS A 124 0.82 -10.69 -8.92
C LYS A 124 0.04 -11.32 -10.07
N ARG A 125 0.51 -12.48 -10.54
CA ARG A 125 -0.08 -13.25 -11.64
C ARG A 125 -0.56 -14.61 -11.15
N GLY A 126 -1.37 -15.29 -11.98
CA GLY A 126 -1.78 -16.67 -11.72
C GLY A 126 -3.01 -16.80 -10.83
N ILE A 127 -3.73 -15.71 -10.57
CA ILE A 127 -4.88 -15.71 -9.67
C ILE A 127 -6.05 -16.41 -10.36
N GLU A 128 -6.49 -17.53 -9.79
CA GLU A 128 -7.51 -18.41 -10.39
C GLU A 128 -8.91 -17.81 -10.29
N SER A 129 -9.29 -17.32 -9.11
CA SER A 129 -10.59 -16.68 -8.87
C SER A 129 -10.45 -15.35 -8.12
N ARG A 130 -10.16 -14.28 -8.86
CA ARG A 130 -9.93 -12.91 -8.38
C ARG A 130 -11.03 -12.26 -7.51
N PHE A 131 -12.17 -12.91 -7.33
CA PHE A 131 -13.27 -12.38 -6.51
C PHE A 131 -13.77 -13.37 -5.47
N ASP A 132 -13.19 -14.56 -5.41
CA ASP A 132 -13.48 -15.49 -4.32
C ASP A 132 -12.87 -14.97 -3.02
N ASP A 133 -13.56 -15.19 -1.91
CA ASP A 133 -13.09 -14.70 -0.61
C ASP A 133 -11.75 -15.31 -0.21
N ASP A 134 -11.49 -16.57 -0.54
CA ASP A 134 -10.20 -17.20 -0.24
C ASP A 134 -9.08 -16.62 -1.09
N SER A 135 -9.32 -16.35 -2.38
CA SER A 135 -8.32 -15.73 -3.25
C SER A 135 -8.04 -14.26 -2.89
N VAL A 136 -9.07 -13.50 -2.49
CA VAL A 136 -8.90 -12.12 -2.03
C VAL A 136 -8.23 -12.11 -0.66
N ALA A 137 -8.63 -13.00 0.25
CA ALA A 137 -7.99 -13.16 1.53
C ALA A 137 -6.54 -13.63 1.37
N GLU A 138 -6.20 -14.56 0.49
CA GLU A 138 -4.82 -15.00 0.23
C GLU A 138 -3.99 -13.86 -0.39
N THR A 139 -4.58 -13.10 -1.32
CA THR A 139 -3.95 -11.88 -1.85
C THR A 139 -3.72 -10.86 -0.74
N CYS A 140 -4.60 -10.78 0.26
CA CYS A 140 -4.42 -9.91 1.41
C CYS A 140 -3.57 -10.50 2.56
N ARG A 141 -3.50 -11.81 2.71
CA ARG A 141 -2.89 -12.46 3.88
C ARG A 141 -1.51 -13.01 3.56
N GLY A 142 -1.38 -13.63 2.39
CA GLY A 142 -0.12 -14.08 1.80
C GLY A 142 0.62 -12.92 1.14
N ASP A 143 -0.06 -12.10 0.33
CA ASP A 143 0.60 -11.02 -0.38
C ASP A 143 0.49 -9.65 0.31
N CYS A 144 -0.57 -9.28 1.04
CA CYS A 144 -0.51 -8.04 1.84
C CYS A 144 0.37 -8.13 3.11
N GLN A 145 1.25 -9.14 3.21
CA GLN A 145 2.55 -8.95 3.87
C GLN A 145 3.29 -7.71 3.30
N GLU A 146 3.15 -7.47 1.99
CA GLU A 146 3.46 -6.24 1.25
C GLU A 146 2.92 -4.98 1.92
N PHE A 147 1.72 -4.98 2.50
CA PHE A 147 1.19 -3.80 3.19
C PHE A 147 1.85 -3.52 4.53
N ARG A 148 2.29 -4.56 5.25
CA ARG A 148 3.08 -4.42 6.49
C ARG A 148 4.43 -3.80 6.19
N VAL A 149 5.02 -4.20 5.06
CA VAL A 149 6.18 -3.54 4.46
C VAL A 149 5.88 -2.07 4.29
N TRP A 150 4.81 -1.72 3.58
CA TRP A 150 4.42 -0.33 3.40
C TRP A 150 4.29 0.40 4.74
N ALA A 151 3.49 -0.06 5.71
CA ALA A 151 3.35 0.58 7.03
C ALA A 151 4.64 0.73 7.85
N GLY A 152 5.54 -0.25 7.80
CA GLY A 152 6.86 -0.16 8.42
C GLY A 152 7.76 0.88 7.75
N ILE A 153 7.68 1.02 6.42
CA ILE A 153 8.41 2.02 5.63
C ILE A 153 7.87 3.44 5.82
N MET A 154 6.56 3.59 6.07
CA MET A 154 5.90 4.90 6.12
C MET A 154 6.08 5.63 7.45
N GLY A 155 6.98 5.16 8.32
CA GLY A 155 7.40 5.89 9.50
C GLY A 155 6.44 5.81 10.68
N LYS A 156 5.92 4.62 10.99
CA LYS A 156 5.56 4.35 12.40
C LYS A 156 6.82 4.08 13.20
N LYS A 157 7.56 5.16 13.51
CA LYS A 157 8.04 5.30 14.88
C LYS A 157 6.81 5.30 15.77
N GLU A 158 6.93 4.80 16.98
CA GLU A 158 6.04 5.17 18.08
C GLU A 158 6.01 6.70 18.18
N SER A 159 5.21 7.35 17.34
CA SER A 159 4.83 8.72 17.57
C SER A 159 3.83 8.61 18.71
N HIS A 160 4.22 9.09 19.87
CA HIS A 160 3.30 9.56 20.90
C HIS A 160 2.38 10.62 20.26
N TYR A 161 1.46 10.20 19.41
CA TYR A 161 0.43 11.03 18.82
C TYR A 161 -0.88 10.62 19.46
N VAL A 162 -1.41 11.51 20.28
CA VAL A 162 -2.68 11.37 20.97
C VAL A 162 -3.77 11.15 19.92
N PRO A 163 -4.61 10.10 20.03
CA PRO A 163 -5.65 9.83 19.06
C PRO A 163 -6.69 10.95 19.12
N THR A 164 -6.61 11.93 18.22
CA THR A 164 -7.79 12.73 17.89
C THR A 164 -8.65 11.86 16.99
N GLN A 165 -9.67 11.26 17.60
CA GLN A 165 -10.78 10.61 16.90
C GLN A 165 -11.32 11.57 15.82
N ARG A 166 -10.96 11.29 14.57
CA ARG A 166 -11.79 11.66 13.43
C ARG A 166 -12.05 10.38 12.65
N THR A 167 -13.27 9.91 12.86
CA THR A 167 -14.02 8.95 12.08
C THR A 167 -13.70 9.16 10.59
N CYS A 168 -13.23 8.12 9.88
CA CYS A 168 -13.33 8.11 8.42
C CYS A 168 -14.84 8.20 8.13
N ASP A 169 -15.38 9.40 7.89
CA ASP A 169 -16.80 9.56 7.55
C ASP A 169 -17.07 8.87 6.20
N PRO A 170 -18.05 7.95 6.13
CA PRO A 170 -18.56 7.48 4.85
C PRO A 170 -19.34 8.64 4.20
N GLN A 171 -18.96 9.02 2.98
CA GLN A 171 -19.84 9.81 2.11
C GLN A 171 -21.00 8.97 1.60
#